data_AF-A0A2D7ZQN6-F1
#
_entry.id   AF-A0A2D7ZQN6-F1
#
_cell.length_a   1.000
_cell.length_b   1.000
_cell.length_c   1.000
_cell.angle_alpha   90.00
_cell.angle_beta   90.00
_cell.angle_gamma   90.00
#
_symmetry.space_group_name_H-M   'P 1'
#
loop_
_entity.id
_entity.type
_entity.pdbx_description
1 polymer ?
#
loop_
_entity_poly.entity_id
_entity_poly.type
_entity_poly.pdbx_seq_one_letter_code
_entity_poly.pdbx_strand_id
1 'polypeptide(L)'
;MMKKPISADSHITEPQHCYVDYIDPKFRDRAPRMERLNKIGDAFVIEGLASPMPTGPVVAAGKDPLQITARGAFAAARMAGWRSG
;
A
#
# COMPACT_ATOMS: atom_id res chain seq x y z
N MET A 1 -23.55 -23.88 17.57
CA MET A 1 -22.60 -22.83 18.01
C MET A 1 -21.78 -22.39 16.81
N MET A 2 -21.84 -21.11 16.41
CA MET A 2 -21.01 -20.58 15.33
C MET A 2 -19.57 -20.43 15.84
N LYS A 3 -18.59 -21.04 15.17
CA LYS A 3 -17.18 -20.88 15.52
C LYS A 3 -16.68 -19.52 15.01
N LYS A 4 -15.81 -18.86 15.78
CA LYS A 4 -15.12 -17.65 15.29
C LYS A 4 -14.27 -18.02 14.06
N PRO A 5 -14.45 -17.34 12.92
CA PRO A 5 -13.62 -17.59 11.75
C PRO A 5 -12.18 -17.12 12.00
N ILE A 6 -11.22 -17.80 11.39
CA ILE A 6 -9.81 -17.39 11.33
C ILE A 6 -9.55 -16.94 9.90
N SER A 7 -8.96 -15.75 9.73
CA SER A 7 -8.57 -15.28 8.39
C SER A 7 -7.40 -16.12 7.90
N ALA A 8 -7.58 -16.77 6.75
CA ALA A 8 -6.50 -17.50 6.07
C ALA A 8 -5.64 -16.57 5.20
N ASP A 9 -6.12 -15.35 4.95
CA ASP A 9 -5.45 -14.35 4.11
C ASP A 9 -5.60 -12.96 4.74
N SER A 10 -4.50 -12.25 4.90
CA SER A 10 -4.46 -10.90 5.46
C SER A 10 -3.22 -10.17 4.97
N HIS A 11 -3.38 -8.89 4.65
CA HIS A 11 -2.30 -8.03 4.18
C HIS A 11 -2.12 -6.83 5.10
N ILE A 12 -0.90 -6.31 5.13
CA ILE A 12 -0.58 -4.98 5.65
C ILE A 12 -0.31 -4.05 4.46
N THR A 13 -0.45 -2.75 4.66
CA THR A 13 0.14 -1.75 3.77
C THR A 13 1.55 -1.45 4.26
N GLU A 14 2.54 -1.51 3.40
CA GLU A 14 3.92 -1.23 3.78
C GLU A 14 4.18 0.28 3.94
N PRO A 15 5.07 0.68 4.88
CA PRO A 15 5.56 2.05 4.92
C PRO A 15 6.33 2.42 3.66
N GLN A 16 6.34 3.71 3.30
CA GLN A 16 6.92 4.20 2.05
C GLN A 16 8.40 3.81 1.84
N HIS A 17 9.14 3.63 2.92
CA HIS A 17 10.58 3.34 2.90
C HIS A 17 10.91 1.83 2.97
N CYS A 18 9.89 0.96 3.08
CA CYS A 18 10.06 -0.47 3.34
C CYS A 18 11.04 -1.16 2.38
N TYR A 19 10.95 -0.83 1.07
CA TYR A 19 11.75 -1.51 0.05
C TYR A 19 13.04 -0.79 -0.32
N VAL A 20 13.18 0.49 -0.01
CA VAL A 20 14.36 1.27 -0.42
C VAL A 20 15.47 1.18 0.64
N ASP A 21 15.09 1.24 1.92
CA ASP A 21 16.04 1.34 3.02
C ASP A 21 16.75 0.01 3.30
N TYR A 22 16.02 -1.11 3.15
CA TYR A 22 16.46 -2.43 3.62
C TYR A 22 16.85 -3.42 2.50
N ILE A 23 16.71 -3.05 1.23
CA ILE A 23 17.15 -3.89 0.10
C ILE A 23 18.67 -3.83 -0.08
N ASP A 24 19.27 -4.90 -0.62
CA ASP A 24 20.67 -4.89 -1.06
C ASP A 24 20.90 -3.68 -1.99
N PRO A 25 21.91 -2.82 -1.71
CA PRO A 25 22.15 -1.58 -2.46
C PRO A 25 22.17 -1.74 -3.97
N LYS A 26 22.62 -2.90 -4.49
CA LYS A 26 22.71 -3.13 -5.94
C LYS A 26 21.35 -3.21 -6.66
N PHE A 27 20.24 -3.29 -5.92
CA PHE A 27 18.88 -3.36 -6.47
C PHE A 27 18.04 -2.11 -6.17
N ARG A 28 18.57 -1.10 -5.47
CA ARG A 28 17.81 0.08 -5.04
C ARG A 28 17.23 0.89 -6.19
N ASP A 29 17.90 0.90 -7.33
CA ASP A 29 17.48 1.57 -8.56
C ASP A 29 16.17 1.00 -9.13
N ARG A 30 15.90 -0.28 -8.85
CA ARG A 30 14.75 -1.04 -9.36
C ARG A 30 13.72 -1.39 -8.27
N ALA A 31 14.01 -1.08 -7.01
CA ALA A 31 13.13 -1.37 -5.89
C ALA A 31 11.76 -0.66 -6.04
N PRO A 32 10.66 -1.28 -5.57
CA PRO A 32 9.37 -0.62 -5.45
C PRO A 32 9.51 0.70 -4.68
N ARG A 33 9.02 1.78 -5.27
CA ARG A 33 9.10 3.13 -4.67
C ARG A 33 7.81 3.88 -4.84
N MET A 34 7.54 4.77 -3.89
CA MET A 34 6.35 5.61 -3.94
C MET A 34 6.63 6.89 -4.71
N GLU A 35 5.76 7.20 -5.67
CA GLU A 35 5.79 8.45 -6.43
C GLU A 35 4.44 9.17 -6.34
N ARG A 36 4.47 10.50 -6.39
CA ARG A 36 3.27 11.33 -6.48
C ARG A 36 2.92 11.55 -7.95
N LEU A 37 1.79 11.01 -8.40
CA LEU A 37 1.31 11.13 -9.77
C LEU A 37 0.10 12.07 -9.84
N ASN A 38 0.12 13.02 -10.78
CA ASN A 38 -0.82 14.16 -10.84
C ASN A 38 -2.31 13.78 -10.74
N LYS A 39 -2.73 12.67 -11.36
CA LYS A 39 -4.15 12.28 -11.44
C LYS A 39 -4.61 11.34 -10.33
N ILE A 40 -3.71 10.51 -9.80
CA ILE A 40 -4.06 9.41 -8.89
C ILE A 40 -3.46 9.55 -7.48
N GLY A 41 -2.63 10.57 -7.25
CA GLY A 41 -2.00 10.80 -5.95
C GLY A 41 -0.78 9.91 -5.76
N ASP A 42 -0.58 9.37 -4.56
CA ASP A 42 0.57 8.52 -4.29
C ASP A 42 0.35 7.14 -4.91
N ALA A 43 1.37 6.61 -5.58
CA ALA A 43 1.34 5.30 -6.20
C ALA A 43 2.68 4.60 -6.04
N PHE A 44 2.65 3.27 -5.93
CA PHE A 44 3.85 2.47 -6.07
C PHE A 44 4.21 2.31 -7.54
N VAL A 45 5.44 2.71 -7.89
CA VAL A 45 6.08 2.40 -9.16
C VAL A 45 6.96 1.19 -8.94
N ILE A 46 6.67 0.14 -9.69
CA ILE A 46 7.34 -1.15 -9.59
C ILE A 46 7.85 -1.51 -10.97
N GLU A 47 9.14 -1.84 -11.07
CA GLU A 47 9.72 -2.27 -12.33
C GLU A 47 9.04 -3.56 -12.82
N GLY A 48 8.72 -3.61 -14.12
CA GLY A 48 8.02 -4.74 -14.73
C GLY A 48 6.49 -4.66 -14.64
N LEU A 49 5.91 -3.76 -13.85
CA LEU A 49 4.48 -3.47 -13.89
C LEU A 49 4.18 -2.37 -14.90
N ALA A 50 3.24 -2.64 -15.82
CA ALA A 50 2.86 -1.72 -16.88
C ALA A 50 2.12 -0.46 -16.37
N SER A 51 1.61 -0.48 -15.15
CA SER A 51 0.88 0.65 -14.55
C SER A 51 1.23 0.81 -13.09
N PRO A 52 1.41 2.05 -12.61
CA PRO A 52 1.61 2.32 -11.19
C PRO A 52 0.42 1.82 -10.36
N MET A 53 0.69 1.26 -9.19
CA MET A 53 -0.33 0.79 -8.26
C MET A 53 -0.79 1.95 -7.38
N PRO A 54 -2.03 2.46 -7.53
CA PRO A 54 -2.52 3.59 -6.75
C PRO A 54 -2.67 3.19 -5.27
N THR A 55 -2.23 4.06 -4.36
CA THR A 55 -2.32 3.78 -2.91
C THR A 55 -3.75 3.88 -2.36
N GLY A 56 -4.66 4.60 -3.02
CA GLY A 56 -6.03 4.82 -2.54
C GLY A 56 -6.78 3.55 -2.13
N PRO A 57 -6.88 2.52 -3.00
CA PRO A 57 -7.48 1.23 -2.67
C PRO A 57 -6.65 0.41 -1.68
N VAL A 58 -5.32 0.48 -1.76
CA VAL A 58 -4.39 -0.28 -0.89
C VAL A 58 -4.58 0.11 0.58
N VAL A 59 -4.83 1.39 0.85
CA VAL A 59 -5.02 1.93 2.21
C VAL A 59 -6.48 1.97 2.65
N ALA A 60 -7.39 1.34 1.89
CA ALA A 60 -8.83 1.42 2.12
C ALA A 60 -9.38 0.31 3.02
N ALA A 61 -8.52 -0.59 3.54
CA ALA A 61 -8.94 -1.64 4.46
C ALA A 61 -9.75 -1.06 5.64
N GLY A 62 -10.92 -1.64 5.90
CA GLY A 62 -11.84 -1.19 6.95
C GLY A 62 -12.60 0.11 6.65
N LYS A 63 -12.52 0.66 5.42
CA LYS A 63 -13.41 1.75 4.98
C LYS A 63 -14.72 1.20 4.43
N ASP A 64 -15.77 2.01 4.50
CA ASP A 64 -17.02 1.77 3.78
C ASP A 64 -16.71 1.67 2.27
N PRO A 65 -17.18 0.63 1.56
CA PRO A 65 -16.97 0.46 0.12
C PRO A 65 -17.33 1.69 -0.72
N LEU A 66 -18.36 2.46 -0.32
CA LEU A 66 -18.79 3.67 -1.03
C LEU A 66 -17.80 4.83 -0.90
N GLN A 67 -16.83 4.74 0.03
CA GLN A 67 -15.81 5.74 0.29
C GLN A 67 -14.45 5.38 -0.34
N ILE A 68 -14.35 4.23 -1.01
CA ILE A 68 -13.10 3.78 -1.64
C ILE A 68 -12.92 4.53 -2.96
N THR A 69 -11.77 5.18 -3.12
CA THR A 69 -11.43 5.89 -4.36
C THR A 69 -10.03 5.50 -4.83
N ALA A 70 -9.80 5.58 -6.14
CA ALA A 70 -8.47 5.35 -6.72
C ALA A 70 -7.45 6.41 -6.27
N ARG A 71 -7.92 7.60 -5.89
CA ARG A 71 -7.05 8.71 -5.50
C ARG A 71 -6.69 8.60 -4.02
N GLY A 72 -5.41 8.50 -3.72
CA GLY A 72 -4.92 8.31 -2.36
C GLY A 72 -3.72 9.19 -2.04
N ALA A 73 -3.58 9.55 -0.76
CA ALA A 73 -2.31 9.93 -0.19
C ALA A 73 -1.94 8.88 0.85
N PHE A 74 -0.69 8.44 0.88
CA PHE A 74 -0.21 7.48 1.86
C PHE A 74 -0.38 8.01 3.29
N ALA A 75 -0.21 9.32 3.50
CA ALA A 75 -0.47 9.96 4.79
C ALA A 75 -1.93 9.83 5.27
N ALA A 76 -2.87 9.55 4.37
CA ALA A 76 -4.27 9.27 4.71
C ALA A 76 -4.53 7.79 5.04
N ALA A 77 -3.50 6.93 4.96
CA ALA A 77 -3.58 5.57 5.47
C ALA A 77 -3.78 5.60 6.99
N ARG A 78 -4.71 4.78 7.49
CA ARG A 78 -4.84 4.59 8.94
C ARG A 78 -3.55 3.99 9.47
N MET A 79 -3.08 4.48 10.62
CA MET A 79 -1.86 3.98 11.28
C MET A 79 -1.88 2.46 11.48
N ALA A 80 -3.05 1.88 11.78
CA ALA A 80 -3.22 0.43 11.93
C ALA A 80 -2.92 -0.39 10.65
N GLY A 81 -2.86 0.24 9.48
CA GLY A 81 -2.55 -0.42 8.21
C GLY A 81 -1.08 -0.78 8.03
N TRP A 82 -0.15 -0.09 8.70
CA TRP A 82 1.29 -0.32 8.56
C TRP A 82 2.07 -0.31 9.89
N ARG A 83 1.49 0.30 10.94
CA ARG A 83 2.03 0.33 12.30
C ARG A 83 1.10 -0.51 13.17
N SER A 84 1.48 -1.76 13.40
CA SER A 84 0.82 -2.61 14.39
C SER A 84 0.96 -1.95 15.76
N GLY A 85 -0.17 -1.56 16.34
CA GLY A 85 -0.33 -1.29 17.76
C GLY A 85 -1.17 -2.41 18.36
#